data_AF-A0A0U9HIK0-F1
#
_entry.id   AF-A0A0U9HIK0-F1
#
_cell.length_a   1.000
_cell.length_b   1.000
_cell.length_c   1.000
_cell.angle_alpha   90.00
_cell.angle_beta   90.00
_cell.angle_gamma   90.00
#
_symmetry.space_group_name_H-M   'P 1'
#
loop_
_entity.id
_entity.type
_entity.pdbx_description
1 polymer ?
#
loop_
_entity_poly.entity_id
_entity_poly.type
_entity_poly.pdbx_seq_one_letter_code
_entity_poly.pdbx_strand_id
1 'polypeptide(L)'
;MIGKAVVAMSTEPVQSGPGLSKEPPTETNGNGGGGELEGLAKWIKQYHDARPGLEVLQAQIDQWMAEFDVREEQARREREAKAAEDDGWTLVVGKAGRKKNTDAEGTAVGAVAPEVAARAAEEQARKKNKGQVLDFYRFQERDRRRSELMALQQKFDEDKKRIARLKASRKFRPY
;
A
#
# COMPACT_ATOMS: atom_id res chain seq x y z
N MET A 1 30.59 47.85 4.29
CA MET A 1 30.07 49.06 4.96
C MET A 1 28.77 49.48 4.32
N ILE A 2 27.63 49.05 4.85
CA ILE A 2 26.28 49.58 4.59
C ILE A 2 25.51 49.13 5.86
N GLY A 3 25.29 49.94 6.89
CA GLY A 3 24.49 51.17 6.90
C GLY A 3 23.29 50.90 7.82
N LYS A 4 23.50 50.92 9.14
CA LYS A 4 22.44 50.84 10.16
C LYS A 4 21.56 52.10 10.06
N ALA A 5 20.26 51.95 9.89
CA ALA A 5 19.28 53.01 10.11
C ALA A 5 18.39 52.62 11.29
N VAL A 6 18.66 53.29 12.42
CA VAL A 6 17.80 53.34 13.60
C VAL A 6 16.74 54.40 13.33
N VAL A 7 15.46 54.03 13.36
CA VAL A 7 14.35 54.99 13.51
C VAL A 7 13.71 54.68 14.86
N ALA A 8 14.06 55.53 15.83
CA ALA A 8 13.38 55.62 17.11
C ALA A 8 12.09 56.40 16.91
N MET A 9 10.93 55.75 17.01
CA MET A 9 9.67 56.42 17.29
C MET A 9 9.30 56.15 18.74
N SER A 10 9.42 57.21 19.53
CA SER A 10 8.94 57.34 20.88
C SER A 10 7.42 57.23 20.91
N THR A 11 6.88 56.26 21.64
CA THR A 11 5.49 56.29 22.11
C THR A 11 5.52 56.03 23.61
N GLU A 12 5.11 57.05 24.36
CA GLU A 12 5.09 57.09 25.82
C GLU A 12 4.13 56.04 26.41
N PRO A 13 4.39 55.57 27.65
CA PRO A 13 3.54 54.61 28.33
C PRO A 13 2.30 55.29 28.97
N VAL A 14 1.11 54.88 28.54
CA VAL A 14 -0.16 55.20 29.22
C VAL A 14 -0.27 54.34 30.49
N GLN A 15 -0.27 55.01 31.64
CA GLN A 15 -0.58 54.38 32.94
C GLN A 15 -2.09 54.39 33.23
N SER A 16 -2.53 53.24 33.77
CA SER A 16 -3.55 53.06 34.82
C SER A 16 -5.03 53.26 34.49
N GLY A 17 -5.74 52.12 34.54
CA GLY A 17 -7.11 52.00 35.02
C GLY A 17 -7.41 50.52 35.31
N PRO A 18 -7.78 50.13 36.55
CA PRO A 18 -8.08 48.74 36.88
C PRO A 18 -9.42 48.35 36.23
N GLY A 19 -9.36 47.54 35.17
CA GLY A 19 -10.53 46.93 34.57
C GLY A 19 -11.14 45.89 35.51
N LEU A 20 -12.28 46.24 36.09
CA LEU A 20 -13.22 45.42 36.84
C LEU A 20 -13.15 43.92 36.46
N SER A 21 -12.63 43.09 37.37
CA SER A 21 -12.93 41.68 37.43
C SER A 21 -14.41 41.53 37.82
N LYS A 22 -15.27 41.20 36.85
CA LYS A 22 -16.56 40.58 37.17
C LYS A 22 -16.30 39.09 37.39
N GLU A 23 -15.84 38.77 38.60
CA GLU A 23 -15.93 37.42 39.14
C GLU A 23 -17.42 36.99 39.11
N PRO A 24 -17.76 35.78 38.63
CA PRO A 24 -19.09 35.25 38.85
C PRO A 24 -19.29 35.06 40.36
N PRO A 25 -20.48 35.33 40.92
CA PRO A 25 -20.72 35.11 42.35
C PRO A 25 -20.56 33.62 42.66
N THR A 26 -19.45 33.27 43.30
CA THR A 26 -19.30 31.99 43.98
C THR A 26 -20.07 32.11 45.28
N GLU A 27 -21.32 31.65 45.25
CA GLU A 27 -22.03 31.36 46.48
C GLU A 27 -21.26 30.24 47.19
N THR A 28 -20.50 30.63 48.21
CA THR A 28 -19.99 29.73 49.22
C THR A 28 -21.17 29.13 49.96
N ASN A 29 -21.37 27.82 49.82
CA ASN A 29 -22.12 27.08 50.80
C ASN A 29 -21.35 25.81 51.18
N GLY A 30 -20.76 25.86 52.37
CA GLY A 30 -20.82 24.74 53.30
C GLY A 30 -19.84 23.59 53.09
N ASN A 31 -18.83 23.60 53.94
CA ASN A 31 -18.41 22.45 54.74
C ASN A 31 -17.45 21.45 54.07
N GLY A 32 -16.18 21.55 54.48
CA GLY A 32 -15.19 20.51 54.29
C GLY A 32 -15.64 19.21 54.97
N GLY A 33 -15.79 18.17 54.17
CA GLY A 33 -15.88 16.79 54.59
C GLY A 33 -15.44 15.95 53.41
N GLY A 34 -14.53 15.00 53.63
CA GLY A 34 -14.19 13.99 52.62
C GLY A 34 -15.40 13.08 52.37
N GLY A 35 -16.41 13.61 51.68
CA GLY A 35 -17.65 12.94 51.30
C GLY A 35 -17.76 12.98 49.78
N GLU A 36 -18.11 11.84 49.20
CA GLU A 36 -18.32 11.70 47.77
C GLU A 36 -19.30 12.75 47.25
N LEU A 37 -18.96 13.33 46.10
CA LEU A 37 -19.83 14.28 45.41
C LEU A 37 -21.10 13.53 44.99
N GLU A 38 -22.26 13.99 45.46
CA GLU A 38 -23.57 13.44 45.12
C GLU A 38 -24.38 14.41 44.25
N GLY A 39 -25.35 13.87 43.50
CA GLY A 39 -26.26 14.65 42.67
C GLY A 39 -25.59 15.39 41.51
N LEU A 40 -26.00 16.64 41.26
CA LEU A 40 -25.57 17.45 40.11
C LEU A 40 -24.06 17.73 40.12
N ALA A 41 -23.48 17.97 41.30
CA ALA A 41 -22.04 18.22 41.45
C ALA A 41 -21.19 17.03 40.98
N LYS A 42 -21.67 15.80 41.22
CA LYS A 42 -21.05 14.58 40.70
C LYS A 42 -21.01 14.58 39.18
N TRP A 43 -22.14 14.90 38.54
CA TRP A 43 -22.26 14.85 37.09
C TRP A 43 -21.47 15.97 36.40
N ILE A 44 -21.41 17.15 37.00
CA ILE A 44 -20.56 18.25 36.50
C ILE A 44 -19.09 17.84 36.56
N LYS A 45 -18.65 17.25 37.66
CA LYS A 45 -17.28 16.74 37.77
C LYS A 45 -17.01 15.63 36.75
N GLN A 46 -17.88 14.62 36.66
CA GLN A 46 -17.75 13.54 35.67
C GLN A 46 -17.72 14.07 34.22
N TYR A 47 -18.48 15.13 33.93
CA TYR A 47 -18.50 15.76 32.62
C TYR A 47 -17.16 16.43 32.27
N HIS A 48 -16.55 17.13 33.24
CA HIS A 48 -15.20 17.69 33.07
C HIS A 48 -14.13 16.61 33.01
N ASP A 49 -14.22 15.58 33.85
CA ASP A 49 -13.27 14.46 33.89
C ASP A 49 -13.33 13.62 32.60
N ALA A 50 -14.51 13.46 31.99
CA ALA A 50 -14.69 12.76 30.71
C ALA A 50 -14.17 13.54 29.50
N ARG A 51 -13.85 14.84 29.68
CA ARG A 51 -13.32 15.72 28.62
C ARG A 51 -12.03 16.37 29.11
N PRO A 52 -10.97 15.57 29.31
CA PRO A 52 -9.66 16.14 29.53
C PRO A 52 -9.31 17.05 28.34
N GLY A 53 -8.60 18.13 28.60
CA GLY A 53 -8.13 19.03 27.55
C GLY A 53 -7.31 18.27 26.50
N LEU A 54 -7.31 18.76 25.26
CA LEU A 54 -6.67 18.09 24.11
C LEU A 54 -5.21 17.71 24.39
N GLU A 55 -4.45 18.59 25.05
CA GLU A 55 -3.04 18.37 25.39
C GLU A 55 -2.84 17.19 26.34
N VAL A 56 -3.72 17.06 27.34
CA VAL A 56 -3.67 15.96 28.32
C VAL A 56 -4.00 14.63 27.64
N LEU A 57 -5.01 14.63 26.76
CA LEU A 57 -5.38 13.44 26.01
C LEU A 57 -4.25 13.00 25.07
N GLN A 58 -3.60 13.93 24.38
CA GLN A 58 -2.48 13.63 23.50
C GLN A 58 -1.32 13.00 24.29
N ALA A 59 -0.94 13.59 25.44
CA ALA A 59 0.12 13.04 26.28
C ALA A 59 -0.20 11.60 26.76
N GLN A 60 -1.46 11.32 27.10
CA GLN A 60 -1.90 9.97 27.46
C GLN A 60 -1.79 8.98 26.29
N ILE A 61 -2.19 9.39 25.09
CA ILE A 61 -2.08 8.57 23.88
C ILE A 61 -0.61 8.30 23.56
N ASP A 62 0.23 9.33 23.61
CA ASP A 62 1.65 9.21 23.30
C ASP A 62 2.35 8.27 24.28
N GLN A 63 2.04 8.38 25.57
CA GLN A 63 2.53 7.45 26.59
C GLN A 63 2.05 6.01 26.31
N TRP A 64 0.76 5.84 26.01
CA TRP A 64 0.19 4.52 25.74
C TRP A 64 0.80 3.87 24.49
N MET A 65 1.01 4.65 23.43
CA MET A 65 1.67 4.20 22.20
C MET A 65 3.12 3.80 22.47
N ALA A 66 3.87 4.60 23.23
CA ALA A 66 5.24 4.27 23.61
C ALA A 66 5.31 2.96 24.43
N GLU A 67 4.42 2.76 25.40
CA GLU A 67 4.33 1.52 26.18
C GLU A 67 3.90 0.32 25.33
N PHE A 68 3.04 0.54 24.33
CA PHE A 68 2.63 -0.49 23.39
C PHE A 68 3.77 -0.92 22.48
N ASP A 69 4.49 0.04 21.88
CA ASP A 69 5.61 -0.22 20.98
C ASP A 69 6.74 -0.98 21.70
N VAL A 70 7.04 -0.61 22.96
CA VAL A 70 8.02 -1.34 23.79
C VAL A 70 7.59 -2.78 24.02
N ARG A 71 6.31 -3.03 24.29
CA ARG A 71 5.78 -4.40 24.49
C ARG A 71 5.81 -5.22 23.21
N GLU A 72 5.43 -4.66 22.06
CA GLU A 72 5.48 -5.34 20.77
C GLU A 72 6.92 -5.66 20.36
N GLU A 73 7.85 -4.73 20.58
CA GLU A 73 9.28 -4.94 20.30
C GLU A 73 9.86 -6.05 21.19
N GLN A 74 9.50 -6.09 22.48
CA GLN A 74 9.86 -7.20 23.38
C GLN A 74 9.28 -8.53 22.90
N ALA A 75 8.00 -8.58 22.54
CA ALA A 75 7.36 -9.78 22.01
C ALA A 75 8.00 -10.24 20.70
N ARG A 76 8.41 -9.32 19.81
CA ARG A 76 9.13 -9.64 18.58
C ARG A 76 10.49 -10.26 18.90
N ARG A 77 11.26 -9.66 19.81
CA ARG A 77 12.57 -10.18 20.25
C ARG A 77 12.45 -11.56 20.89
N GLU A 78 11.43 -11.79 21.72
CA GLU A 78 11.17 -13.11 22.30
C GLU A 78 10.81 -14.16 21.24
N ARG A 79 10.02 -13.79 20.23
CA ARG A 79 9.71 -14.69 19.09
C ARG A 79 10.95 -15.00 18.28
N GLU A 80 11.79 -14.01 18.02
CA GLU A 80 13.08 -14.18 17.32
C GLU A 80 14.05 -15.05 18.14
N ALA A 81 14.13 -14.85 19.46
CA ALA A 81 14.95 -15.66 20.36
C ALA A 81 14.46 -17.12 20.42
N LYS A 82 13.15 -17.35 20.58
CA LYS A 82 12.57 -18.70 20.54
C LYS A 82 12.79 -19.38 19.20
N ALA A 83 12.67 -18.64 18.10
CA ALA A 83 12.96 -19.16 16.76
C ALA A 83 14.46 -19.48 16.53
N ALA A 84 15.36 -18.88 17.32
CA ALA A 84 16.79 -19.19 17.30
C ALA A 84 17.16 -20.37 18.22
N GLU A 85 16.39 -20.64 19.26
CA GLU A 85 16.62 -21.76 20.21
C GLU A 85 16.01 -23.08 19.72
N ASP A 86 14.86 -23.05 19.04
CA ASP A 86 14.19 -24.23 18.48
C ASP A 86 14.78 -24.60 17.10
N ASP A 87 16.01 -25.11 17.11
CA ASP A 87 16.84 -25.44 15.94
C ASP A 87 16.35 -26.69 15.20
N GLY A 88 15.19 -26.59 14.54
CA GLY A 88 14.61 -27.68 13.74
C GLY A 88 13.75 -27.25 12.55
N TRP A 89 13.14 -26.06 12.60
CA TRP A 89 12.35 -25.52 11.49
C TRP A 89 12.51 -24.01 11.40
N THR A 90 13.21 -23.55 10.38
CA THR A 90 13.36 -22.11 10.11
C THR A 90 12.06 -21.53 9.54
N LEU A 91 11.61 -20.39 10.10
CA LEU A 91 10.50 -19.62 9.52
C LEU A 91 10.95 -19.06 8.17
N VAL A 92 10.42 -19.60 7.07
CA VAL A 92 10.60 -19.02 5.74
C VAL A 92 9.84 -17.69 5.68
N VAL A 93 10.50 -16.61 6.07
CA VAL A 93 10.00 -15.27 5.77
C VAL A 93 10.10 -15.10 4.26
N GLY A 94 8.95 -15.15 3.59
CA GLY A 94 8.88 -14.83 2.17
C GLY A 94 9.57 -13.48 1.95
N LYS A 95 10.55 -13.42 1.04
CA LYS A 95 11.33 -12.21 0.75
C LYS A 95 10.38 -11.00 0.73
N ALA A 96 10.53 -10.11 1.71
CA ALA A 96 9.87 -8.81 1.82
C ALA A 96 10.36 -7.88 0.70
N GLY A 97 10.14 -8.29 -0.55
CA GLY A 97 10.95 -7.83 -1.67
C GLY A 97 10.44 -8.35 -3.01
N ARG A 98 9.13 -8.59 -3.15
CA ARG A 98 8.55 -8.39 -4.49
C ARG A 98 8.66 -6.90 -4.77
N LYS A 99 9.71 -6.51 -5.47
CA LYS A 99 9.95 -5.14 -5.95
C LYS A 99 8.66 -4.66 -6.62
N LYS A 100 7.90 -3.81 -5.92
CA LYS A 100 6.87 -3.01 -6.54
C LYS A 100 7.62 -1.93 -7.32
N ASN A 101 7.87 -2.19 -8.61
CA ASN A 101 8.26 -1.15 -9.54
C ASN A 101 7.01 -0.28 -9.78
N THR A 102 6.70 0.60 -8.84
CA THR A 102 5.73 1.68 -8.99
C THR A 102 6.36 2.87 -8.30
N ASP A 103 7.13 3.63 -9.07
CA ASP A 103 7.48 5.00 -8.71
C ASP A 103 6.19 5.83 -8.64
N ALA A 104 6.16 6.81 -7.73
CA ALA A 104 5.00 7.65 -7.43
C ALA A 104 4.55 8.57 -8.59
N GLU A 105 5.29 8.60 -9.70
CA GLU A 105 4.81 9.13 -10.99
C GLU A 105 4.80 7.97 -11.99
N GLY A 106 3.60 7.48 -12.31
CA GLY A 106 3.37 6.27 -13.10
C GLY A 106 3.82 6.37 -14.57
N THR A 107 5.13 6.41 -14.82
CA THR A 107 5.69 6.33 -16.17
C THR A 107 6.84 5.32 -16.20
N ALA A 108 6.53 4.09 -16.58
CA ALA A 108 7.55 3.14 -17.00
C ALA A 108 8.10 3.59 -18.37
N VAL A 109 9.09 4.49 -18.36
CA VAL A 109 9.80 4.93 -19.57
C VAL A 109 10.86 3.89 -19.92
N GLY A 110 10.43 2.82 -20.57
CA GLY A 110 11.31 1.85 -21.22
C GLY A 110 10.83 1.64 -22.64
N ALA A 111 11.21 2.54 -23.56
CA ALA A 111 11.13 2.29 -25.00
C ALA A 111 12.14 1.19 -25.34
N VAL A 112 11.79 -0.04 -24.98
CA VAL A 112 12.56 -1.23 -25.29
C VAL A 112 12.29 -1.53 -26.75
N ALA A 113 13.34 -1.48 -27.58
CA ALA A 113 13.29 -1.84 -28.99
C ALA A 113 12.43 -3.12 -29.18
N PRO A 114 11.62 -3.23 -30.24
CA PRO A 114 10.66 -4.33 -30.40
C PRO A 114 11.31 -5.71 -30.28
N GLU A 115 12.59 -5.84 -30.64
CA GLU A 115 13.38 -7.06 -30.49
C GLU A 115 13.65 -7.45 -29.04
N VAL A 116 13.93 -6.49 -28.16
CA VAL A 116 14.20 -6.76 -26.74
C VAL A 116 12.89 -7.05 -26.00
N ALA A 117 11.78 -6.40 -26.40
CA ALA A 117 10.45 -6.75 -25.92
C ALA A 117 10.03 -8.17 -26.37
N ALA A 118 10.31 -8.55 -27.61
CA ALA A 118 10.06 -9.89 -28.13
C ALA A 118 10.91 -10.96 -27.41
N ARG A 119 12.21 -10.70 -27.18
CA ARG A 119 13.09 -11.58 -26.41
C ARG A 119 12.63 -11.75 -24.97
N ALA A 120 12.22 -10.66 -24.32
CA ALA A 120 11.65 -10.71 -22.97
C ALA A 120 10.34 -11.53 -22.94
N ALA A 121 9.45 -11.34 -23.93
CA ALA A 121 8.20 -12.10 -24.03
C ALA A 121 8.45 -13.59 -24.27
N GLU A 122 9.40 -13.97 -25.12
CA GLU A 122 9.81 -15.36 -25.32
C GLU A 122 10.38 -15.98 -24.05
N GLU A 123 11.25 -15.26 -23.33
CA GLU A 123 11.84 -15.76 -22.09
C GLU A 123 10.77 -15.98 -21.02
N GLN A 124 9.77 -15.10 -20.95
CA GLN A 124 8.60 -15.25 -20.07
C GLN A 124 7.72 -16.43 -20.48
N ALA A 125 7.48 -16.65 -21.78
CA ALA A 125 6.73 -17.81 -22.27
C ALA A 125 7.46 -19.13 -21.98
N ARG A 126 8.78 -19.18 -22.21
CA ARG A 126 9.64 -20.33 -21.89
C ARG A 126 9.63 -20.65 -20.40
N LYS A 127 9.65 -19.62 -19.53
CA LYS A 127 9.55 -19.78 -18.07
C LYS A 127 8.19 -20.33 -17.63
N LYS A 128 7.09 -19.88 -18.24
CA LYS A 128 5.73 -20.40 -17.98
C LYS A 128 5.61 -21.87 -18.36
N ASN A 129 6.26 -22.29 -19.44
CA ASN A 129 6.20 -23.67 -19.94
C ASN A 129 7.19 -24.63 -19.24
N LYS A 130 8.17 -24.12 -18.48
CA LYS A 130 9.26 -24.92 -17.89
C LYS A 130 8.86 -25.78 -16.68
N GLY A 131 7.65 -25.61 -16.15
CA GLY A 131 7.16 -26.36 -14.98
C GLY A 131 5.70 -26.81 -15.10
N GLN A 132 5.05 -26.57 -16.24
CA GLN A 132 3.71 -27.07 -16.50
C GLN A 132 3.85 -28.43 -17.19
N VAL A 133 3.19 -29.45 -16.66
CA VAL A 133 2.95 -30.68 -17.42
C VAL A 133 2.08 -30.27 -18.59
N LEU A 134 2.70 -30.09 -19.76
CA LEU A 134 1.97 -29.88 -21.01
C LEU A 134 1.03 -31.07 -21.17
N ASP A 135 -0.24 -30.78 -21.48
CA ASP A 135 -1.27 -31.78 -21.72
C ASP A 135 -1.72 -32.60 -20.48
N PHE A 136 -1.79 -31.97 -19.30
CA PHE A 136 -2.35 -32.61 -18.08
C PHE A 136 -3.81 -33.07 -18.27
N TYR A 137 -4.60 -32.34 -19.07
CA TYR A 137 -6.01 -32.66 -19.26
C TYR A 137 -6.33 -33.16 -20.67
N ARG A 138 -7.21 -34.16 -20.75
CA ARG A 138 -7.64 -34.75 -22.04
C ARG A 138 -8.31 -33.77 -23.01
N PHE A 139 -8.82 -32.63 -22.53
CA PHE A 139 -9.37 -31.60 -23.43
C PHE A 139 -8.27 -30.83 -24.16
N GLN A 140 -7.08 -30.67 -23.56
CA GLN A 140 -5.93 -30.00 -24.17
C GLN A 140 -5.46 -30.77 -25.40
N GLU A 141 -5.37 -32.11 -25.30
CA GLU A 141 -5.09 -32.97 -26.45
C GLU A 141 -6.15 -32.87 -27.56
N ARG A 142 -7.44 -32.82 -27.20
CA ARG A 142 -8.54 -32.73 -28.16
C ARG A 142 -8.51 -31.40 -28.92
N ASP A 143 -8.29 -30.31 -28.21
CA ASP A 143 -8.20 -28.98 -28.81
C ASP A 143 -6.97 -28.85 -29.70
N ARG A 144 -5.83 -29.40 -29.27
CA ARG A 144 -4.62 -29.47 -30.10
C ARG A 144 -4.83 -30.28 -31.38
N ARG A 145 -5.42 -31.48 -31.31
CA ARG A 145 -5.73 -32.27 -32.52
C ARG A 145 -6.69 -31.52 -33.44
N ARG A 146 -7.68 -30.83 -32.89
CA ARG A 146 -8.64 -30.04 -33.68
C ARG A 146 -7.96 -28.86 -34.39
N SER A 147 -7.06 -28.16 -33.71
CA SER A 147 -6.32 -27.05 -34.32
C SER A 147 -5.36 -27.53 -35.41
N GLU A 148 -4.69 -28.67 -35.20
CA GLU A 148 -3.85 -29.33 -36.21
C GLU A 148 -4.67 -29.72 -37.46
N LEU A 149 -5.86 -30.31 -37.28
CA LEU A 149 -6.77 -30.66 -38.39
C LEU A 149 -7.25 -29.43 -39.16
N MET A 150 -7.59 -28.35 -38.46
CA MET A 150 -8.00 -27.09 -39.10
C MET A 150 -6.87 -26.48 -39.93
N ALA A 151 -5.64 -26.47 -39.39
CA ALA A 151 -4.48 -26.00 -40.12
C ALA A 151 -4.19 -26.84 -41.38
N LEU A 152 -4.38 -28.17 -41.30
CA LEU A 152 -4.22 -29.05 -42.45
C LEU A 152 -5.29 -28.81 -43.53
N GLN A 153 -6.54 -28.56 -43.13
CA GLN A 153 -7.61 -28.23 -44.08
C GLN A 153 -7.32 -26.93 -44.82
N GLN A 154 -6.87 -25.89 -44.12
CA GLN A 154 -6.50 -24.61 -44.73
C GLN A 154 -5.39 -24.79 -45.77
N LYS A 155 -4.32 -25.51 -45.42
CA LYS A 155 -3.22 -25.81 -46.36
C LYS A 155 -3.69 -26.59 -47.58
N PHE A 156 -4.57 -27.57 -47.38
CA PHE A 156 -5.10 -28.37 -48.49
C PHE A 156 -5.94 -27.53 -49.46
N ASP A 157 -6.75 -26.61 -48.95
CA ASP A 157 -7.54 -25.71 -49.79
C ASP A 157 -6.66 -24.71 -50.55
N GLU A 158 -5.58 -24.22 -49.93
CA GLU A 158 -4.56 -23.41 -50.60
C GLU A 158 -3.88 -24.19 -51.74
N ASP A 159 -3.51 -25.43 -51.49
CA ASP A 159 -2.86 -26.30 -52.47
C ASP A 159 -3.80 -26.65 -53.63
N LYS A 160 -5.08 -26.93 -53.35
CA LYS A 160 -6.12 -27.08 -54.38
C LYS A 160 -6.20 -25.84 -55.28
N LYS A 161 -6.25 -24.64 -54.68
CA LYS A 161 -6.27 -23.38 -55.43
C LYS A 161 -5.01 -23.22 -56.27
N ARG A 162 -3.84 -23.57 -55.74
CA ARG A 162 -2.56 -23.52 -56.47
C ARG A 162 -2.55 -24.47 -57.67
N ILE A 163 -2.97 -25.72 -57.49
CA ILE A 163 -3.04 -26.72 -58.55
C ILE A 163 -4.06 -26.30 -59.62
N ALA A 164 -5.20 -25.76 -59.23
CA ALA A 164 -6.20 -25.26 -60.17
C ALA A 164 -5.62 -24.14 -61.07
N ARG A 165 -4.88 -23.19 -60.49
CA ARG A 165 -4.18 -22.14 -61.26
C ARG A 165 -3.16 -22.72 -62.23
N LEU A 166 -2.34 -23.67 -61.77
CA LEU A 166 -1.31 -24.33 -62.61
C LEU A 166 -1.92 -25.16 -63.74
N LYS A 167 -3.06 -25.83 -63.48
CA LYS A 167 -3.81 -26.57 -64.50
C LYS A 167 -4.40 -25.62 -65.54
N ALA A 168 -4.97 -24.50 -65.10
CA ALA A 168 -5.52 -23.49 -66.01
C ALA A 168 -4.44 -22.82 -66.87
N SER A 169 -3.24 -22.58 -66.31
CA SER A 169 -2.12 -22.00 -67.06
C SER A 169 -1.40 -23.01 -67.97
N ARG A 170 -1.54 -24.32 -67.74
CA ARG A 170 -0.93 -25.35 -68.57
C ARG A 170 -1.63 -25.43 -69.93
N LYS A 171 -0.87 -25.20 -71.01
CA LYS A 171 -1.31 -25.51 -72.38
C LYS A 171 -1.06 -27.00 -72.66
N PHE A 172 -2.02 -27.85 -72.31
CA PHE A 172 -1.93 -29.29 -72.56
C PHE A 172 -1.89 -29.56 -74.07
N ARG A 173 -0.89 -30.32 -74.54
CA ARG A 173 -0.74 -30.76 -75.94
C ARG A 173 -0.89 -32.28 -75.96
N PRO A 174 -2.04 -32.82 -76.42
CA PRO A 174 -2.40 -34.24 -76.25
C PRO A 174 -1.87 -35.21 -77.32
N TYR A 175 -0.98 -34.79 -78.21
CA TYR A 175 -0.40 -35.64 -79.25
C TYR A 175 1.09 -35.33 -79.39
#